data_AF-A0C4L8-F1
#
_entry.id   AF-A0C4L8-F1
#
_cell.length_a   1.000
_cell.length_b   1.000
_cell.length_c   1.000
_cell.angle_alpha   90.00
_cell.angle_beta   90.00
_cell.angle_gamma   90.00
#
_symmetry.space_group_name_H-M   'P 1'
#
loop_
_entity.id
_entity.type
_entity.pdbx_description
1 polymer ?
#
loop_
_entity_poly.entity_id
_entity_poly.type
_entity_poly.pdbx_seq_one_letter_code
_entity_poly.pdbx_strand_id
1 'polypeptide(L)'
;MKPFLPLNGNQSIPTDKIDSYISYMVYNVKTIQSQVYSVQQFMLIQAQNQIMQAQLLKLQSGTQNQNVILQQKIRQLLEQILQKGTQISIKDSIPSSKMPILAKYIANIFIYLMKQCSSDQDEITLNYIKDPNSIVVDQKQWDLICEIISKKLVCLGANDICCTNDSQIGIISQSLLFSSIIRKVIFKKLHTQNEGGSAQQISFQTLNDLLGQESRSDEFLYKFLCEEDKNTMTRQSCQISLEKMFQKSNQYFHQSNLIEQIIENQKQFTVNGNFEHHAEKYLNIIKIYQNCDQKQVTEQLVNGLFLNSQQIDCKEFIFNSNQLEEKLQKILFMFVELVRIENSIIQIVLENKISEEPQKNPLEYYARLIEKIKNKCRSKEDEFCNCKRCQCIKRNRDSAREAQKRKREALEKIGPLQQEYEKINKKVKLLEFDNSKLKAALFEALRNPVIENIIKTQYQSAFSNITNMMQQESQEVYKEEDQSQS
;
A
#
# COMPACT_ATOMS: atom_id res chain seq x y z
N MET A 1 -29.11 -19.89 83.57
CA MET A 1 -30.36 -19.26 84.01
C MET A 1 -31.49 -19.79 83.14
N LYS A 2 -32.57 -20.32 83.72
CA LYS A 2 -33.76 -20.73 82.95
C LYS A 2 -34.54 -19.47 82.52
N PRO A 3 -35.12 -19.43 81.30
CA PRO A 3 -35.89 -18.28 80.85
C PRO A 3 -37.20 -18.18 81.66
N PHE A 4 -37.51 -16.98 82.16
CA PHE A 4 -38.83 -16.68 82.72
C PHE A 4 -39.85 -16.61 81.57
N LEU A 5 -40.86 -17.47 81.63
CA LEU A 5 -42.02 -17.41 80.73
C LEU A 5 -42.85 -16.15 81.04
N PRO A 6 -43.48 -15.53 80.04
CA PRO A 6 -44.33 -14.36 80.26
C PRO A 6 -45.52 -14.74 81.16
N LEU A 7 -45.75 -13.96 82.21
CA LEU A 7 -46.88 -14.15 83.12
C LEU A 7 -48.20 -13.88 82.39
N ASN A 8 -49.16 -14.80 82.53
CA ASN A 8 -50.56 -14.55 82.20
C ASN A 8 -51.10 -13.44 83.12
N GLY A 9 -51.82 -12.48 82.54
CA GLY A 9 -52.14 -11.16 83.12
C GLY A 9 -52.94 -11.07 84.42
N ASN A 10 -53.11 -12.16 85.19
CA ASN A 10 -53.92 -12.20 86.42
C ASN A 10 -53.21 -12.87 87.63
N GLN A 11 -51.89 -12.97 87.66
CA GLN A 11 -51.15 -13.44 88.84
C GLN A 11 -50.42 -12.28 89.55
N SER A 12 -50.66 -12.12 90.85
CA SER A 12 -49.92 -11.18 91.70
C SER A 12 -48.46 -11.62 91.82
N ILE A 13 -47.54 -10.67 91.57
CA ILE A 13 -46.10 -10.91 91.67
C ILE A 13 -45.76 -11.13 93.15
N PRO A 14 -45.13 -12.27 93.52
CA PRO A 14 -44.66 -12.50 94.88
C PRO A 14 -43.72 -11.37 95.31
N THR A 15 -43.94 -10.79 96.50
CA THR A 15 -43.23 -9.60 97.01
C THR A 15 -41.71 -9.80 97.09
N ASP A 16 -41.27 -11.04 97.27
CA ASP A 16 -39.87 -11.50 97.29
C ASP A 16 -39.21 -11.57 95.89
N LYS A 17 -39.97 -11.40 94.80
CA LYS A 17 -39.47 -11.47 93.42
C LYS A 17 -39.62 -10.18 92.62
N ILE A 18 -40.18 -9.12 93.22
CA ILE A 18 -40.41 -7.83 92.57
C ILE A 18 -39.10 -7.22 92.05
N ASP A 19 -38.03 -7.22 92.85
CA ASP A 19 -36.74 -6.63 92.45
C ASP A 19 -36.06 -7.37 91.29
N SER A 20 -36.19 -8.70 91.24
CA SER A 20 -35.73 -9.50 90.10
C SER A 20 -36.55 -9.22 88.83
N TYR A 21 -37.85 -9.01 88.97
CA TYR A 21 -38.73 -8.69 87.84
C TYR A 21 -38.48 -7.27 87.30
N ILE A 22 -38.25 -6.30 88.19
CA ILE A 22 -37.83 -4.94 87.82
C ILE A 22 -36.47 -4.98 87.12
N SER A 23 -35.50 -5.73 87.64
CA SER A 23 -34.18 -5.87 87.01
C SER A 23 -34.27 -6.50 85.61
N TYR A 24 -35.12 -7.50 85.42
CA TYR A 24 -35.37 -8.12 84.11
C TYR A 24 -36.06 -7.15 83.12
N MET A 25 -37.04 -6.38 83.58
CA MET A 25 -37.71 -5.35 82.77
C MET A 25 -36.72 -4.25 82.35
N VAL A 26 -35.89 -3.76 83.27
CA VAL A 26 -34.85 -2.75 82.97
C VAL A 26 -33.81 -3.29 82.00
N TYR A 27 -33.41 -4.56 82.14
CA TYR A 27 -32.51 -5.23 81.19
C TYR A 27 -33.14 -5.29 79.80
N ASN A 28 -34.37 -5.78 79.67
CA ASN A 28 -35.07 -5.87 78.38
C ASN A 28 -35.28 -4.50 77.72
N VAL A 29 -35.62 -3.46 78.48
CA VAL A 29 -35.76 -2.10 77.94
C VAL A 29 -34.42 -1.58 77.42
N LYS A 30 -33.31 -1.81 78.12
CA LYS A 30 -31.97 -1.45 77.65
C LYS A 30 -31.58 -2.22 76.39
N THR A 31 -31.92 -3.51 76.31
CA THR A 31 -31.64 -4.34 75.12
C THR A 31 -32.45 -3.88 73.92
N ILE A 32 -33.73 -3.56 74.10
CA ILE A 32 -34.58 -3.00 73.04
C ILE A 32 -34.06 -1.64 72.58
N GLN A 33 -33.67 -0.74 73.50
CA GLN A 33 -33.06 0.54 73.14
C GLN A 33 -31.76 0.37 72.34
N SER A 34 -30.90 -0.57 72.74
CA SER A 34 -29.67 -0.88 72.01
C SER A 34 -29.95 -1.42 70.60
N GLN A 35 -30.95 -2.30 70.44
CA GLN A 35 -31.36 -2.82 69.14
C GLN A 35 -31.94 -1.72 68.24
N VAL A 36 -32.81 -0.86 68.76
CA VAL A 36 -33.38 0.28 68.02
C VAL A 36 -32.28 1.23 67.56
N TYR A 37 -31.30 1.52 68.41
CA TYR A 37 -30.15 2.35 68.05
C TYR A 37 -29.31 1.72 66.93
N SER A 38 -29.08 0.40 66.98
CA SER A 38 -28.32 -0.30 65.93
C SER A 38 -29.05 -0.29 64.58
N VAL A 39 -30.37 -0.44 64.57
CA VAL A 39 -31.19 -0.38 63.35
C VAL A 39 -31.22 1.03 62.77
N GLN A 40 -31.32 2.07 63.62
CA GLN A 40 -31.24 3.45 63.17
C GLN A 40 -29.88 3.77 62.53
N GLN A 41 -28.78 3.33 63.14
CA GLN A 41 -27.44 3.48 62.56
C GLN A 41 -27.30 2.76 61.22
N PHE A 42 -27.81 1.53 61.11
CA PHE A 42 -27.81 0.77 59.86
C PHE A 42 -28.58 1.48 58.73
N MET A 43 -29.78 1.99 59.02
CA MET A 43 -30.56 2.75 58.02
C MET A 43 -29.86 4.04 57.59
N LEU A 44 -29.15 4.71 58.50
CA LEU A 44 -28.43 5.94 58.21
C LEU A 44 -27.23 5.70 57.28
N ILE A 45 -26.49 4.61 57.50
CA ILE A 45 -25.41 4.15 56.61
C ILE A 45 -25.96 3.77 55.23
N GLN A 46 -27.10 3.07 55.18
CA GLN A 46 -27.72 2.66 53.93
C GLN A 46 -28.21 3.86 53.11
N ALA A 47 -28.79 4.87 53.76
CA ALA A 47 -29.20 6.12 53.12
C ALA A 47 -27.98 6.92 52.60
N GLN A 48 -26.89 6.99 53.38
CA GLN A 48 -25.65 7.62 52.91
C GLN A 48 -25.06 6.92 51.68
N ASN A 49 -25.04 5.59 51.66
CA ASN A 49 -24.56 4.83 50.50
C ASN A 49 -25.42 5.05 49.26
N GLN A 50 -26.74 5.14 49.41
CA GLN A 50 -27.65 5.44 48.29
C GLN A 50 -27.45 6.87 47.75
N ILE A 51 -27.27 7.85 48.63
CA ILE A 51 -26.99 9.24 48.23
C ILE A 51 -25.65 9.34 47.52
N MET A 52 -24.62 8.66 48.03
CA MET A 52 -23.29 8.61 47.41
C MET A 52 -23.33 7.95 46.02
N GLN A 53 -24.06 6.84 45.86
CA GLN A 53 -24.27 6.22 44.54
C GLN A 53 -25.02 7.13 43.58
N ALA A 54 -26.08 7.81 44.05
CA ALA A 54 -26.83 8.76 43.23
C ALA A 54 -25.99 9.99 42.82
N GLN A 55 -25.09 10.46 43.69
CA GLN A 55 -24.14 11.52 43.37
C GLN A 55 -23.08 11.06 42.35
N LEU A 56 -22.55 9.85 42.48
CA LEU A 56 -21.64 9.25 41.50
C LEU A 56 -22.29 9.12 40.11
N LEU A 57 -23.55 8.65 40.04
CA LEU A 57 -24.31 8.55 38.79
C LEU A 57 -24.59 9.92 38.15
N LYS A 58 -24.84 10.96 38.95
CA LYS A 58 -24.99 12.34 38.45
C LYS A 58 -23.67 12.93 37.92
N LEU A 59 -22.55 12.64 38.57
CA LEU A 59 -21.22 13.07 38.11
C LEU A 59 -20.84 12.37 36.80
N GLN A 60 -21.14 11.08 36.67
CA GLN A 60 -20.90 10.29 35.45
C GLN A 60 -21.74 10.76 34.25
N SER A 61 -23.00 11.12 34.46
CA SER A 61 -23.85 11.64 33.39
C SER A 61 -23.46 13.05 32.92
N GLY A 62 -22.95 13.91 33.83
CA GLY A 62 -22.41 15.23 33.48
C GLY A 62 -21.14 15.16 32.63
N THR A 63 -20.22 14.23 32.94
CA THR A 63 -18.97 14.02 32.18
C THR A 63 -19.21 13.38 30.81
N GLN A 64 -20.17 12.46 30.69
CA GLN A 64 -20.55 11.87 29.39
C GLN A 64 -21.07 12.94 28.41
N ASN A 65 -21.90 13.88 28.87
CA ASN A 65 -22.44 14.93 28.01
C ASN A 65 -21.36 15.93 27.55
N GLN A 66 -20.40 16.26 28.42
CA GLN A 66 -19.27 17.13 28.07
C GLN A 66 -18.35 16.50 27.02
N ASN A 67 -18.07 15.20 27.13
CA ASN A 67 -17.24 14.48 26.17
C ASN A 67 -17.91 14.45 24.78
N VAL A 68 -19.21 14.15 24.69
CA VAL A 68 -19.94 14.16 23.40
C VAL A 68 -19.89 15.54 22.72
N ILE A 69 -20.11 16.62 23.48
CA ILE A 69 -20.04 17.99 22.96
C ILE A 69 -18.62 18.32 22.47
N LEU A 70 -17.60 17.90 23.23
CA LEU A 70 -16.20 18.11 22.87
C LEU A 70 -15.82 17.37 21.57
N GLN A 71 -16.24 16.12 21.43
CA GLN A 71 -16.04 15.33 20.19
C GLN A 71 -16.71 15.98 18.97
N GLN A 72 -17.89 16.59 19.13
CA GLN A 72 -18.55 17.35 18.08
C GLN A 72 -17.79 18.63 17.70
N LYS A 73 -17.28 19.38 18.68
CA LYS A 73 -16.45 20.58 18.44
C LYS A 73 -15.17 20.23 17.69
N ILE A 74 -14.50 19.13 18.07
CA ILE A 74 -13.32 18.63 17.37
C ILE A 74 -13.64 18.31 15.91
N ARG A 75 -14.77 17.65 15.65
CA ARG A 75 -15.22 17.33 14.29
C ARG A 75 -15.44 18.61 13.46
N GLN A 76 -16.08 19.62 14.02
CA GLN A 76 -16.27 20.91 13.34
C GLN A 76 -14.94 21.61 13.06
N LEU A 77 -14.00 21.59 14.01
CA LEU A 77 -12.67 22.17 13.83
C LEU A 77 -11.89 21.45 12.72
N LEU A 78 -11.92 20.11 12.70
CA LEU A 78 -11.32 19.29 11.64
C LEU A 78 -11.87 19.66 10.25
N GLU A 79 -13.19 19.80 10.11
CA GLU A 79 -13.83 20.23 8.88
C GLU A 79 -13.39 21.64 8.46
N GLN A 80 -13.32 22.58 9.42
CA GLN A 80 -12.86 23.95 9.16
C GLN A 80 -11.41 24.00 8.69
N ILE A 81 -10.52 23.23 9.32
CA ILE A 81 -9.11 23.13 8.92
C ILE A 81 -9.01 22.67 7.46
N LEU A 82 -9.77 21.64 7.08
CA LEU A 82 -9.78 21.10 5.72
C LEU A 82 -10.39 22.06 4.70
N GLN A 83 -11.48 22.74 5.04
CA GLN A 83 -12.15 23.71 4.16
C GLN A 83 -11.29 24.93 3.90
N LYS A 84 -10.61 25.45 4.94
CA LYS A 84 -9.76 26.64 4.85
C LYS A 84 -8.33 26.33 4.42
N GLY A 85 -7.94 25.06 4.39
CA GLY A 85 -6.55 24.65 4.14
C GLY A 85 -5.59 25.16 5.21
N THR A 86 -6.04 25.30 6.45
CA THR A 86 -5.23 25.86 7.55
C THR A 86 -4.15 24.87 7.95
N GLN A 87 -2.90 25.30 7.99
CA GLN A 87 -1.83 24.49 8.58
C GLN A 87 -1.90 24.53 10.11
N ILE A 88 -1.78 23.36 10.74
CA ILE A 88 -1.73 23.22 12.20
C ILE A 88 -0.31 22.90 12.66
N SER A 89 0.14 23.56 13.71
CA SER A 89 1.44 23.27 14.33
C SER A 89 1.22 22.41 15.57
N ILE A 90 1.72 21.18 15.53
CA ILE A 90 1.68 20.27 16.67
C ILE A 90 3.00 20.34 17.42
N LYS A 91 2.92 20.55 18.73
CA LYS A 91 4.07 20.37 19.62
C LYS A 91 4.01 18.96 20.20
N ASP A 92 5.17 18.35 20.42
CA ASP A 92 5.23 17.05 21.06
C ASP A 92 4.73 17.14 22.51
N SER A 93 3.45 16.83 22.70
CA SER A 93 2.76 16.95 23.99
C SER A 93 2.81 15.63 24.76
N ILE A 94 3.28 14.54 24.14
CA ILE A 94 3.45 13.20 24.73
C ILE A 94 4.96 12.88 24.77
N PRO A 95 5.72 13.45 25.72
CA PRO A 95 7.19 13.41 25.69
C PRO A 95 7.81 12.03 25.99
N SER A 96 7.11 11.11 26.64
CA SER A 96 7.72 9.89 27.22
C SER A 96 6.98 8.57 26.97
N SER A 97 6.11 8.50 25.95
CA SER A 97 5.39 7.26 25.66
C SER A 97 6.25 6.27 24.88
N LYS A 98 6.25 4.98 25.26
CA LYS A 98 6.74 3.84 24.44
C LYS A 98 5.88 3.58 23.17
N MET A 99 5.12 4.57 22.71
CA MET A 99 4.20 4.42 21.59
C MET A 99 4.95 4.46 20.26
N PRO A 100 4.52 3.66 19.27
CA PRO A 100 4.93 3.76 17.88
C PRO A 100 4.75 5.17 17.34
N ILE A 101 5.69 5.61 16.51
CA ILE A 101 5.78 7.01 16.08
C ILE A 101 4.52 7.51 15.37
N LEU A 102 3.89 6.69 14.53
CA LEU A 102 2.66 7.07 13.83
C LEU A 102 1.48 7.20 14.80
N ALA A 103 1.37 6.30 15.80
CA ALA A 103 0.33 6.40 16.83
C ALA A 103 0.54 7.66 17.70
N LYS A 104 1.78 7.91 18.13
CA LYS A 104 2.16 9.12 18.88
C LYS A 104 1.83 10.39 18.10
N TYR A 105 2.13 10.41 16.79
CA TYR A 105 1.86 11.52 15.91
C TYR A 105 0.36 11.84 15.80
N ILE A 106 -0.48 10.83 15.58
CA ILE A 106 -1.94 10.99 15.52
C ILE A 106 -2.48 11.45 16.90
N ALA A 107 -1.94 10.91 18.00
CA ALA A 107 -2.37 11.28 19.34
C ALA A 107 -2.06 12.75 19.65
N ASN A 108 -0.88 13.23 19.23
CA ASN A 108 -0.51 14.65 19.34
C ASN A 108 -1.43 15.56 18.51
N ILE A 109 -1.88 15.14 17.31
CA ILE A 109 -2.89 15.88 16.53
C ILE A 109 -4.21 15.94 17.31
N PHE A 110 -4.66 14.82 17.86
CA PHE A 110 -5.90 14.78 18.62
C PHE A 110 -5.85 15.67 19.87
N ILE A 111 -4.76 15.60 20.64
CA ILE A 111 -4.53 16.45 21.82
C ILE A 111 -4.47 17.93 21.42
N TYR A 112 -3.85 18.27 20.29
CA TYR A 112 -3.86 19.64 19.77
C TYR A 112 -5.31 20.12 19.53
N LEU A 113 -6.13 19.32 18.85
CA LEU A 113 -7.52 19.67 18.56
C LEU A 113 -8.36 19.82 19.83
N MET A 114 -8.12 18.95 20.83
CA MET A 114 -8.72 19.05 22.16
C MET A 114 -8.40 20.38 22.82
N LYS A 115 -7.11 20.77 22.87
CA LYS A 115 -6.68 22.06 23.44
C LYS A 115 -7.25 23.28 22.71
N GLN A 116 -7.57 23.17 21.43
CA GLN A 116 -8.25 24.26 20.70
C GLN A 116 -9.75 24.33 21.04
N CYS A 117 -10.36 23.23 21.46
CA CYS A 117 -11.79 23.12 21.76
C CYS A 117 -12.14 23.22 23.25
N SER A 118 -11.16 23.01 24.13
CA SER A 118 -11.23 23.08 25.59
C SER A 118 -10.21 24.07 26.16
N SER A 119 -10.27 24.38 27.45
CA SER A 119 -9.17 25.10 28.11
C SER A 119 -7.95 24.17 28.28
N ASP A 120 -6.74 24.75 28.38
CA ASP A 120 -5.49 24.00 28.60
C ASP A 120 -5.47 23.22 29.94
N GLN A 121 -6.41 23.50 30.85
CA GLN A 121 -6.57 22.84 32.15
C GLN A 121 -7.73 21.85 32.20
N ASP A 122 -8.33 21.49 31.05
CA ASP A 122 -9.38 20.48 31.01
C ASP A 122 -8.81 19.11 31.45
N GLU A 123 -9.44 18.53 32.48
CA GLU A 123 -9.06 17.26 33.08
C GLU A 123 -9.06 16.12 32.05
N ILE A 124 -9.97 16.17 31.06
CA ILE A 124 -10.04 15.17 29.98
C ILE A 124 -8.78 15.24 29.11
N THR A 125 -8.36 16.45 28.73
CA THR A 125 -7.16 16.66 27.90
C THR A 125 -5.90 16.23 28.65
N LEU A 126 -5.80 16.55 29.95
CA LEU A 126 -4.69 16.10 30.80
C LEU A 126 -4.67 14.57 30.98
N ASN A 127 -5.83 13.93 31.09
CA ASN A 127 -5.93 12.48 31.18
C ASN A 127 -5.45 11.79 29.90
N TYR A 128 -5.79 12.30 28.71
CA TYR A 128 -5.27 11.76 27.44
C TYR A 128 -3.77 12.02 27.25
N ILE A 129 -3.21 13.10 27.81
CA ILE A 129 -1.76 13.30 27.81
C ILE A 129 -1.06 12.26 28.71
N LYS A 130 -1.66 11.91 29.85
CA LYS A 130 -1.13 10.90 30.78
C LYS A 130 -1.27 9.47 30.25
N ASP A 131 -2.42 9.16 29.66
CA ASP A 131 -2.71 7.85 29.06
C ASP A 131 -3.28 8.00 27.64
N PRO A 132 -2.43 8.20 26.63
CA PRO A 132 -2.84 8.37 25.24
C PRO A 132 -3.49 7.13 24.61
N ASN A 133 -3.34 5.94 25.21
CA ASN A 133 -4.01 4.73 24.72
C ASN A 133 -5.52 4.75 24.96
N SER A 134 -5.96 5.52 25.96
CA SER A 134 -7.38 5.71 26.29
C SER A 134 -8.12 6.63 25.30
N ILE A 135 -7.41 7.26 24.34
CA ILE A 135 -8.04 8.08 23.30
C ILE A 135 -8.93 7.20 22.44
N VAL A 136 -10.16 7.68 22.21
CA VAL A 136 -11.16 7.04 21.37
C VAL A 136 -11.66 8.03 20.33
N VAL A 137 -11.64 7.64 19.05
CA VAL A 137 -12.06 8.49 17.91
C VAL A 137 -13.12 7.81 17.06
N ASP A 138 -14.08 8.57 16.56
CA ASP A 138 -15.10 8.06 15.64
C ASP A 138 -14.62 8.05 14.16
N GLN A 139 -15.45 7.51 13.27
CA GLN A 139 -15.15 7.40 11.83
C GLN A 139 -14.84 8.69 11.15
N LYS A 140 -15.73 9.64 11.35
CA LYS A 140 -15.62 10.88 10.65
C LYS A 140 -14.37 11.61 11.15
N GLN A 141 -14.08 11.56 12.45
CA GLN A 141 -12.86 12.13 13.01
C GLN A 141 -11.60 11.46 12.46
N TRP A 142 -11.54 10.13 12.41
CA TRP A 142 -10.40 9.41 11.83
C TRP A 142 -10.20 9.75 10.35
N ASP A 143 -11.26 9.73 9.56
CA ASP A 143 -11.21 10.05 8.14
C ASP A 143 -10.71 11.48 7.91
N LEU A 144 -11.19 12.45 8.71
CA LEU A 144 -10.76 13.84 8.65
C LEU A 144 -9.30 14.01 9.10
N ILE A 145 -8.86 13.34 10.18
CA ILE A 145 -7.46 13.35 10.62
C ILE A 145 -6.56 12.79 9.53
N CYS A 146 -6.91 11.64 8.94
CA CYS A 146 -6.15 11.06 7.83
C CYS A 146 -6.10 12.00 6.62
N GLU A 147 -7.18 12.73 6.34
CA GLU A 147 -7.23 13.68 5.23
C GLU A 147 -6.35 14.91 5.49
N ILE A 148 -6.34 15.44 6.71
CA ILE A 148 -5.45 16.55 7.12
C ILE A 148 -3.99 16.14 6.91
N ILE A 149 -3.63 14.93 7.33
CA ILE A 149 -2.27 14.38 7.17
C ILE A 149 -1.96 14.18 5.68
N SER A 150 -2.87 13.58 4.91
CA SER A 150 -2.69 13.34 3.47
C SER A 150 -2.53 14.64 2.67
N LYS A 151 -3.20 15.72 3.09
CA LYS A 151 -3.08 17.07 2.52
C LYS A 151 -1.88 17.85 3.05
N LYS A 152 -1.05 17.24 3.92
CA LYS A 152 0.14 17.86 4.53
C LYS A 152 -0.16 19.15 5.28
N LEU A 153 -1.31 19.20 5.96
CA LEU A 153 -1.74 20.38 6.72
C LEU A 153 -1.16 20.42 8.14
N VAL A 154 -0.13 19.65 8.45
CA VAL A 154 0.47 19.55 9.79
C VAL A 154 1.95 19.90 9.72
N CYS A 155 2.40 20.80 10.60
CA CYS A 155 3.80 21.20 10.73
C CYS A 155 4.37 20.67 12.05
N LEU A 156 5.55 20.05 11.98
CA LEU A 156 6.27 19.50 13.14
C LEU A 156 7.26 20.50 13.74
N GLY A 157 7.73 21.48 12.95
CA GLY A 157 8.62 22.54 13.40
C GLY A 157 8.46 23.87 12.63
N ALA A 158 9.17 24.90 13.10
CA ALA A 158 9.15 26.25 12.52
C ALA A 158 9.72 26.33 11.10
N ASN A 159 10.50 25.33 10.68
CA ASN A 159 11.16 25.29 9.37
C ASN A 159 10.41 24.43 8.31
N ASP A 160 9.25 23.84 8.65
CA ASP A 160 8.46 22.98 7.74
C ASP A 160 7.61 23.75 6.72
N ILE A 161 7.87 25.06 6.53
CA ILE A 161 7.05 25.97 5.72
C ILE A 161 6.99 25.54 4.24
N CYS A 162 7.97 24.78 3.75
CA CYS A 162 7.96 24.18 2.42
C CYS A 162 7.70 22.66 2.49
N CYS A 163 6.43 22.26 2.43
CA CYS A 163 6.01 20.85 2.45
C CYS A 163 6.31 20.12 1.12
N THR A 164 7.58 19.85 0.82
CA THR A 164 7.98 18.98 -0.31
C THR A 164 7.67 17.51 0.01
N ASN A 165 7.74 16.62 -0.99
CA ASN A 165 7.58 15.17 -0.73
C ASN A 165 8.68 14.60 0.16
N ASP A 166 9.84 15.25 0.21
CA ASP A 166 11.01 14.82 0.96
C ASP A 166 11.07 15.43 2.38
N SER A 167 10.16 16.35 2.71
CA SER A 167 10.00 16.87 4.07
C SER A 167 9.49 15.78 5.02
N GLN A 168 9.73 15.93 6.33
CA GLN A 168 9.24 15.00 7.35
C GLN A 168 7.72 14.77 7.25
N ILE A 169 6.94 15.84 7.04
CA ILE A 169 5.49 15.73 6.80
C ILE A 169 5.17 15.05 5.47
N GLY A 170 5.95 15.33 4.41
CA GLY A 170 5.85 14.66 3.11
C GLY A 170 5.98 13.14 3.23
N ILE A 171 6.93 12.68 4.05
CA ILE A 171 7.19 11.26 4.30
C ILE A 171 6.07 10.64 5.14
N ILE A 172 5.68 11.27 6.26
CA ILE A 172 4.57 10.77 7.10
C ILE A 172 3.27 10.66 6.29
N SER A 173 2.95 11.68 5.49
CA SER A 173 1.71 11.72 4.70
C SER A 173 1.55 10.59 3.69
N GLN A 174 2.65 9.95 3.32
CA GLN A 174 2.69 8.85 2.35
C GLN A 174 2.60 7.47 3.00
N SER A 175 2.56 7.38 4.34
CA SER A 175 2.40 6.09 5.01
C SER A 175 1.13 5.38 4.55
N LEU A 176 1.24 4.06 4.37
CA LEU A 176 0.14 3.15 4.13
C LEU A 176 -1.01 3.38 5.09
N LEU A 177 -0.74 3.66 6.37
CA LEU A 177 -1.77 3.92 7.38
C LEU A 177 -2.79 4.99 6.93
N PHE A 178 -2.33 6.03 6.23
CA PHE A 178 -3.16 7.15 5.79
C PHE A 178 -3.66 7.01 4.35
N SER A 179 -3.15 6.04 3.59
CA SER A 179 -3.63 5.78 2.24
C SER A 179 -5.14 5.52 2.25
N SER A 180 -5.87 6.12 1.31
CA SER A 180 -7.34 5.97 1.22
C SER A 180 -7.80 4.50 1.15
N ILE A 181 -6.91 3.65 0.65
CA ILE A 181 -7.06 2.21 0.51
C ILE A 181 -7.02 1.52 1.88
N ILE A 182 -5.99 1.78 2.68
CA ILE A 182 -5.75 1.07 3.92
C ILE A 182 -6.47 1.75 5.09
N ARG A 183 -6.57 3.08 5.12
CA ARG A 183 -7.28 3.81 6.18
C ARG A 183 -8.72 3.35 6.32
N LYS A 184 -9.43 3.10 5.21
CA LYS A 184 -10.82 2.61 5.24
C LYS A 184 -10.92 1.18 5.76
N VAL A 185 -9.94 0.35 5.42
CA VAL A 185 -9.91 -1.06 5.85
C VAL A 185 -9.53 -1.15 7.32
N ILE A 186 -8.52 -0.42 7.77
CA ILE A 186 -8.14 -0.29 9.18
C ILE A 186 -9.29 0.32 9.97
N PHE A 187 -9.90 1.40 9.46
CA PHE A 187 -10.93 2.12 10.19
C PHE A 187 -12.15 1.24 10.48
N LYS A 188 -12.70 0.64 9.42
CA LYS A 188 -13.85 -0.27 9.46
C LYS A 188 -13.68 -1.46 10.44
N LYS A 189 -12.45 -1.77 10.84
CA LYS A 189 -12.08 -3.05 11.48
C LYS A 189 -11.37 -2.92 12.83
N LEU A 190 -11.13 -1.69 13.28
CA LEU A 190 -10.57 -1.38 14.60
C LEU A 190 -11.64 -1.03 15.65
N HIS A 191 -12.90 -1.34 15.35
CA HIS A 191 -14.04 -0.92 16.12
C HIS A 191 -14.27 -1.71 17.40
N THR A 192 -14.60 -0.99 18.46
CA THR A 192 -15.33 -1.53 19.61
C THR A 192 -16.77 -1.06 19.53
N GLN A 193 -17.74 -1.98 19.49
CA GLN A 193 -19.12 -1.64 19.83
C GLN A 193 -19.16 -1.47 21.36
N ASN A 194 -19.39 -0.24 21.83
CA ASN A 194 -19.73 -0.05 23.24
C ASN A 194 -21.10 -0.68 23.46
N GLU A 195 -21.23 -1.57 24.44
CA GLU A 195 -22.50 -2.18 24.83
C GLU A 195 -23.55 -1.07 25.07
N GLY A 196 -24.47 -0.88 24.11
CA GLY A 196 -25.53 0.12 24.16
C GLY A 196 -25.38 1.37 23.28
N GLY A 197 -24.30 1.53 22.50
CA GLY A 197 -24.09 2.67 21.60
C GLY A 197 -23.91 2.29 20.12
N SER A 198 -24.63 2.95 19.21
CA SER A 198 -24.56 2.71 17.76
C SER A 198 -23.36 3.36 17.04
N ALA A 199 -22.51 4.10 17.77
CA ALA A 199 -21.39 4.82 17.17
C ALA A 199 -20.11 3.98 17.24
N GLN A 200 -19.62 3.56 16.08
CA GLN A 200 -18.36 2.83 15.95
C GLN A 200 -17.16 3.75 16.28
N GLN A 201 -16.25 3.31 17.14
CA GLN A 201 -15.07 4.09 17.55
C GLN A 201 -13.79 3.25 17.50
N ILE A 202 -12.63 3.89 17.31
CA ILE A 202 -11.30 3.29 17.39
C ILE A 202 -10.65 3.68 18.71
N SER A 203 -10.18 2.69 19.46
CA SER A 203 -9.26 2.89 20.57
C SER A 203 -7.82 3.00 20.07
N PHE A 204 -7.09 4.01 20.55
CA PHE A 204 -5.67 4.18 20.26
C PHE A 204 -4.81 3.03 20.78
N GLN A 205 -5.26 2.31 21.81
CA GLN A 205 -4.62 1.07 22.24
C GLN A 205 -4.52 0.07 21.08
N THR A 206 -5.57 -0.08 20.27
CA THR A 206 -5.57 -1.04 19.16
C THR A 206 -4.63 -0.61 18.03
N LEU A 207 -4.51 0.70 17.78
CA LEU A 207 -3.51 1.24 16.86
C LEU A 207 -2.09 1.06 17.39
N ASN A 208 -1.88 1.24 18.70
CA ASN A 208 -0.61 1.01 19.37
C ASN A 208 -0.19 -0.47 19.27
N ASP A 209 -1.11 -1.40 19.52
CA ASP A 209 -0.86 -2.84 19.41
C ASP A 209 -0.49 -3.26 17.98
N LEU A 210 -1.20 -2.74 16.98
CA LEU A 210 -0.89 -2.98 15.56
C LEU A 210 0.55 -2.57 15.22
N LEU A 211 0.97 -1.39 15.69
CA LEU A 211 2.23 -0.77 15.32
C LEU A 211 3.41 -1.19 16.23
N GLY A 212 3.14 -1.68 17.44
CA GLY A 212 4.15 -1.81 18.51
C GLY A 212 4.47 -3.22 18.99
N GLN A 213 3.58 -4.22 18.84
CA GLN A 213 3.81 -5.56 19.41
C GLN A 213 3.44 -6.71 18.45
N GLU A 214 4.42 -7.56 18.12
CA GLU A 214 4.18 -8.78 17.32
C GLU A 214 3.17 -9.74 17.98
N SER A 215 3.15 -9.83 19.31
CA SER A 215 2.31 -10.77 20.07
C SER A 215 0.80 -10.52 20.01
N ARG A 216 0.36 -9.36 19.49
CA ARG A 216 -1.08 -9.04 19.30
C ARG A 216 -1.50 -9.00 17.83
N SER A 217 -0.61 -9.39 16.93
CA SER A 217 -0.88 -9.44 15.50
C SER A 217 -2.02 -10.37 15.13
N ASP A 218 -2.12 -11.54 15.78
CA ASP A 218 -3.13 -12.54 15.45
C ASP A 218 -4.54 -12.06 15.82
N GLU A 219 -4.74 -11.51 17.02
CA GLU A 219 -6.03 -10.95 17.45
C GLU A 219 -6.46 -9.79 16.56
N PHE A 220 -5.50 -8.92 16.21
CA PHE A 220 -5.74 -7.86 15.24
C PHE A 220 -6.14 -8.43 13.88
N LEU A 221 -5.42 -9.44 13.38
CA LEU A 221 -5.67 -10.00 12.07
C LEU A 221 -6.98 -10.79 12.02
N TYR A 222 -7.35 -11.46 13.10
CA TYR A 222 -8.66 -12.07 13.27
C TYR A 222 -9.76 -11.01 13.13
N LYS A 223 -9.69 -9.94 13.93
CA LYS A 223 -10.64 -8.82 13.84
C LYS A 223 -10.63 -8.17 12.46
N PHE A 224 -9.47 -8.11 11.82
CA PHE A 224 -9.33 -7.61 10.46
C PHE A 224 -10.01 -8.52 9.43
N LEU A 225 -10.00 -9.84 9.58
CA LEU A 225 -10.62 -10.76 8.61
C LEU A 225 -12.10 -11.03 8.92
N CYS A 226 -12.54 -10.83 10.16
CA CYS A 226 -13.91 -11.01 10.63
C CYS A 226 -14.87 -9.89 10.16
N GLU A 227 -16.17 -10.19 10.12
CA GLU A 227 -17.23 -9.20 9.85
C GLU A 227 -17.54 -8.37 11.11
N GLU A 228 -17.92 -7.10 10.91
CA GLU A 228 -18.03 -6.05 11.96
C GLU A 228 -18.94 -6.39 13.15
N ASP A 229 -19.94 -7.25 12.97
CA ASP A 229 -21.00 -7.50 13.96
C ASP A 229 -20.98 -8.93 14.52
N LYS A 230 -19.94 -9.72 14.22
CA LYS A 230 -19.91 -11.15 14.58
C LYS A 230 -18.68 -11.50 15.41
N ASN A 231 -18.93 -12.21 16.50
CA ASN A 231 -17.86 -12.83 17.31
C ASN A 231 -17.19 -14.03 16.61
N THR A 232 -17.74 -14.48 15.48
CA THR A 232 -17.30 -15.64 14.70
C THR A 232 -17.06 -15.26 13.24
N MET A 233 -15.92 -15.66 12.68
CA MET A 233 -15.59 -15.45 11.28
C MET A 233 -16.09 -16.61 10.43
N THR A 234 -16.75 -16.33 9.30
CA THR A 234 -17.17 -17.36 8.35
C THR A 234 -16.11 -17.61 7.28
N ARG A 235 -16.11 -18.81 6.70
CA ARG A 235 -15.20 -19.19 5.62
C ARG A 235 -15.32 -18.28 4.40
N GLN A 236 -16.55 -17.98 3.99
CA GLN A 236 -16.85 -17.11 2.85
C GLN A 236 -16.40 -15.67 3.12
N SER A 237 -16.67 -15.12 4.31
CA SER A 237 -16.26 -13.77 4.66
C SER A 237 -14.74 -13.63 4.73
N CYS A 238 -14.04 -14.65 5.23
CA CYS A 238 -12.58 -14.71 5.26
C CYS A 238 -12.00 -14.70 3.84
N GLN A 239 -12.53 -15.55 2.94
CA GLN A 239 -12.09 -15.60 1.55
C GLN A 239 -12.24 -14.24 0.84
N ILE A 240 -13.42 -13.61 0.94
CA ILE A 240 -13.66 -12.29 0.33
C ILE A 240 -12.71 -11.23 0.90
N SER A 241 -12.44 -11.28 2.21
CA SER A 241 -11.51 -10.37 2.87
C SER A 241 -10.08 -10.55 2.37
N LEU A 242 -9.60 -11.79 2.23
CA LEU A 242 -8.26 -12.11 1.69
C LEU A 242 -8.12 -11.69 0.22
N GLU A 243 -9.12 -11.91 -0.62
CA GLU A 243 -9.11 -11.49 -2.02
C GLU A 243 -8.99 -9.97 -2.15
N LYS A 244 -9.77 -9.22 -1.36
CA LYS A 244 -9.67 -7.75 -1.30
C LYS A 244 -8.28 -7.33 -0.81
N MET A 245 -7.73 -8.02 0.18
CA MET A 245 -6.38 -7.81 0.69
C MET A 245 -5.35 -7.93 -0.44
N PHE A 246 -5.38 -9.01 -1.22
CA PHE A 246 -4.46 -9.24 -2.34
C PHE A 246 -4.62 -8.21 -3.46
N GLN A 247 -5.85 -7.80 -3.79
CA GLN A 247 -6.09 -6.72 -4.74
C GLN A 247 -5.42 -5.41 -4.30
N LYS A 248 -5.48 -5.07 -3.01
CA LYS A 248 -4.80 -3.88 -2.48
C LYS A 248 -3.28 -4.02 -2.44
N SER A 249 -2.78 -5.21 -2.12
CA SER A 249 -1.33 -5.50 -2.18
C SER A 249 -0.80 -5.33 -3.60
N ASN A 250 -1.56 -5.76 -4.61
CA ASN A 250 -1.18 -5.56 -6.00
C ASN A 250 -0.98 -4.08 -6.31
N GLN A 251 -1.90 -3.22 -5.85
CA GLN A 251 -1.77 -1.78 -6.06
C GLN A 251 -0.50 -1.23 -5.38
N TYR A 252 -0.24 -1.62 -4.14
CA TYR A 252 0.93 -1.17 -3.37
C TYR A 252 2.27 -1.60 -3.99
N PHE A 253 2.43 -2.89 -4.33
CA PHE A 253 3.71 -3.41 -4.84
C PHE A 253 4.00 -3.05 -6.30
N HIS A 254 2.99 -2.70 -7.10
CA HIS A 254 3.20 -2.30 -8.50
C HIS A 254 3.44 -0.79 -8.67
N GLN A 255 3.08 0.02 -7.68
CA GLN A 255 3.39 1.44 -7.63
C GLN A 255 4.69 1.68 -6.85
N SER A 256 5.29 2.87 -6.98
CA SER A 256 6.36 3.30 -6.08
C SER A 256 5.73 3.62 -4.72
N ASN A 257 6.23 2.96 -3.67
CA ASN A 257 5.73 3.13 -2.30
C ASN A 257 6.75 3.82 -1.40
N LEU A 258 6.34 4.19 -0.20
CA LEU A 258 7.15 4.95 0.74
C LEU A 258 8.49 4.27 1.05
N ILE A 259 8.49 2.94 1.26
CA ILE A 259 9.71 2.18 1.57
C ILE A 259 10.67 2.26 0.38
N GLU A 260 10.18 2.04 -0.84
CA GLU A 260 10.99 2.14 -2.06
C GLU A 260 11.56 3.55 -2.25
N GLN A 261 10.74 4.59 -2.09
CA GLN A 261 11.19 5.97 -2.23
C GLN A 261 12.28 6.32 -1.21
N ILE A 262 12.12 5.89 0.04
CA ILE A 262 13.13 6.11 1.07
C ILE A 262 14.41 5.35 0.72
N ILE A 263 14.31 4.08 0.30
CA ILE A 263 15.47 3.29 -0.14
C ILE A 263 16.21 3.98 -1.30
N GLU A 264 15.49 4.54 -2.27
CA GLU A 264 16.07 5.23 -3.43
C GLU A 264 16.69 6.59 -3.06
N ASN A 265 16.08 7.33 -2.14
CA ASN A 265 16.44 8.70 -1.78
C ASN A 265 17.33 8.83 -0.52
N GLN A 266 17.88 7.73 0.01
CA GLN A 266 18.68 7.71 1.24
C GLN A 266 19.95 8.56 1.26
N LYS A 267 20.37 9.13 0.12
CA LYS A 267 21.50 10.09 0.06
C LYS A 267 21.29 11.33 0.93
N GLN A 268 20.07 11.58 1.40
CA GLN A 268 19.65 12.74 2.18
C GLN A 268 19.62 12.48 3.69
N PHE A 269 19.77 11.24 4.18
CA PHE A 269 19.69 10.93 5.61
C PHE A 269 21.05 10.52 6.19
N THR A 270 21.34 10.96 7.40
CA THR A 270 22.54 10.52 8.14
C THR A 270 22.40 9.02 8.46
N VAL A 271 23.41 8.21 8.14
CA VAL A 271 23.41 6.72 8.08
C VAL A 271 23.06 5.99 9.41
N ASN A 272 22.82 6.70 10.50
CA ASN A 272 22.56 6.09 11.81
C ASN A 272 21.08 5.68 11.97
N GLY A 273 20.73 4.44 11.61
CA GLY A 273 19.34 4.03 11.77
C GLY A 273 18.96 2.58 11.48
N ASN A 274 19.89 1.70 11.11
CA ASN A 274 19.58 0.31 10.74
C ASN A 274 18.53 0.19 9.62
N PHE A 275 18.55 1.09 8.63
CA PHE A 275 17.65 1.01 7.49
C PHE A 275 17.83 -0.27 6.66
N GLU A 276 19.03 -0.87 6.68
CA GLU A 276 19.34 -2.13 5.99
C GLU A 276 18.46 -3.28 6.49
N HIS A 277 18.28 -3.43 7.80
CA HIS A 277 17.41 -4.45 8.39
C HIS A 277 15.96 -4.31 7.90
N HIS A 278 15.46 -3.08 7.84
CA HIS A 278 14.10 -2.81 7.36
C HIS A 278 13.95 -3.02 5.85
N ALA A 279 14.97 -2.66 5.06
CA ALA A 279 15.03 -2.93 3.64
C ALA A 279 15.09 -4.45 3.34
N GLU A 280 15.81 -5.22 4.15
CA GLU A 280 15.89 -6.68 4.04
C GLU A 280 14.54 -7.34 4.38
N LYS A 281 13.87 -6.91 5.46
CA LYS A 281 12.50 -7.35 5.78
C LYS A 281 11.55 -7.09 4.61
N TYR A 282 11.59 -5.88 4.05
CA TYR A 282 10.77 -5.51 2.89
C TYR A 282 11.08 -6.35 1.65
N LEU A 283 12.36 -6.57 1.35
CA LEU A 283 12.81 -7.41 0.24
C LEU A 283 12.26 -8.84 0.36
N ASN A 284 12.29 -9.41 1.56
CA ASN A 284 11.76 -10.75 1.83
C ASN A 284 10.23 -10.81 1.59
N ILE A 285 9.50 -9.80 2.03
CA ILE A 285 8.06 -9.66 1.76
C ILE A 285 7.78 -9.62 0.26
N ILE A 286 8.48 -8.76 -0.50
CA ILE A 286 8.26 -8.67 -1.95
C ILE A 286 8.58 -10.00 -2.63
N LYS A 287 9.68 -10.69 -2.26
CA LYS A 287 10.03 -11.99 -2.84
C LYS A 287 8.92 -13.02 -2.64
N ILE A 288 8.36 -13.10 -1.43
CA ILE A 288 7.25 -14.01 -1.12
C ILE A 288 6.02 -13.62 -1.94
N TYR A 289 5.68 -12.33 -1.94
CA TYR A 289 4.56 -11.80 -2.70
C TYR A 289 4.68 -12.07 -4.21
N GLN A 290 5.87 -11.86 -4.77
CA GLN A 290 6.21 -12.05 -6.18
C GLN A 290 6.45 -13.51 -6.57
N ASN A 291 6.34 -14.48 -5.66
CA ASN A 291 6.36 -15.91 -5.99
C ASN A 291 5.07 -16.68 -5.60
N CYS A 292 4.06 -15.99 -5.07
CA CYS A 292 2.75 -16.52 -4.63
C CYS A 292 1.64 -16.42 -5.70
N ASP A 293 1.05 -17.53 -6.16
CA ASP A 293 -0.21 -17.48 -6.92
C ASP A 293 -1.35 -17.11 -5.95
N GLN A 294 -1.95 -15.93 -6.17
CA GLN A 294 -2.91 -15.35 -5.23
C GLN A 294 -4.18 -16.19 -5.08
N LYS A 295 -4.65 -16.85 -6.15
CA LYS A 295 -5.85 -17.70 -6.07
C LYS A 295 -5.56 -18.94 -5.23
N GLN A 296 -4.47 -19.63 -5.59
CA GLN A 296 -4.04 -20.84 -4.89
C GLN A 296 -3.73 -20.57 -3.41
N VAL A 297 -3.04 -19.47 -3.11
CA VAL A 297 -2.70 -19.13 -1.72
C VAL A 297 -3.92 -18.70 -0.92
N THR A 298 -4.89 -18.00 -1.54
CA THR A 298 -6.15 -17.70 -0.87
C THR A 298 -6.86 -19.00 -0.47
N GLU A 299 -6.96 -19.96 -1.38
CA GLU A 299 -7.56 -21.27 -1.08
C GLU A 299 -6.80 -22.01 0.03
N GLN A 300 -5.46 -22.02 -0.01
CA GLN A 300 -4.62 -22.65 1.01
C GLN A 300 -4.76 -21.99 2.38
N LEU A 301 -4.82 -20.66 2.44
CA LEU A 301 -5.04 -19.92 3.68
C LEU A 301 -6.42 -20.22 4.26
N VAL A 302 -7.47 -20.17 3.44
CA VAL A 302 -8.83 -20.48 3.89
C VAL A 302 -8.93 -21.93 4.37
N ASN A 303 -8.34 -22.88 3.64
CA ASN A 303 -8.28 -24.29 4.04
C ASN A 303 -7.53 -24.48 5.35
N GLY A 304 -6.36 -23.84 5.52
CA GLY A 304 -5.56 -23.98 6.73
C GLY A 304 -6.20 -23.32 7.95
N LEU A 305 -6.83 -22.15 7.78
CA LEU A 305 -7.47 -21.42 8.88
C LEU A 305 -8.77 -22.06 9.37
N PHE A 306 -9.54 -22.66 8.46
CA PHE A 306 -10.84 -23.25 8.79
C PHE A 306 -10.78 -24.77 8.97
N LEU A 307 -9.77 -25.43 8.39
CA LEU A 307 -9.70 -26.89 8.28
C LEU A 307 -11.01 -27.42 7.67
N ASN A 308 -11.87 -28.03 8.50
CA ASN A 308 -13.19 -28.54 8.11
C ASN A 308 -14.38 -27.69 8.62
N SER A 309 -14.12 -26.64 9.39
CA SER A 309 -15.16 -25.79 9.97
C SER A 309 -15.68 -24.76 8.96
N GLN A 310 -16.95 -24.38 9.09
CA GLN A 310 -17.54 -23.28 8.29
C GLN A 310 -17.37 -21.92 8.96
N GLN A 311 -17.15 -21.93 10.27
CA GLN A 311 -16.98 -20.75 11.11
C GLN A 311 -15.90 -21.05 12.14
N ILE A 312 -15.15 -20.02 12.53
CA ILE A 312 -14.12 -20.10 13.58
C ILE A 312 -14.22 -18.88 14.50
N ASP A 313 -13.85 -19.05 15.76
CA ASP A 313 -13.68 -17.94 16.71
C ASP A 313 -12.24 -17.39 16.73
N CYS A 314 -11.98 -16.38 17.57
CA CYS A 314 -10.65 -15.76 17.67
C CYS A 314 -9.58 -16.74 18.17
N LYS A 315 -9.91 -17.60 19.14
CA LYS A 315 -8.96 -18.54 19.72
C LYS A 315 -8.58 -19.61 18.71
N GLU A 316 -9.57 -20.13 17.99
CA GLU A 316 -9.37 -21.09 16.90
C GLU A 316 -8.56 -20.48 15.77
N PHE A 317 -8.83 -19.22 15.40
CA PHE A 317 -8.02 -18.52 14.41
C PHE A 317 -6.56 -18.41 14.82
N ILE A 318 -6.27 -17.97 16.05
CA ILE A 318 -4.89 -17.84 16.57
C ILE A 318 -4.21 -19.22 16.59
N PHE A 319 -4.93 -20.26 16.98
CA PHE A 319 -4.39 -21.61 16.98
C PHE A 319 -4.05 -22.06 15.55
N ASN A 320 -5.00 -21.94 14.62
CA ASN A 320 -4.84 -22.40 13.25
C ASN A 320 -3.82 -21.54 12.47
N SER A 321 -3.73 -20.23 12.72
CA SER A 321 -2.74 -19.34 12.09
C SER A 321 -1.31 -19.77 12.41
N ASN A 322 -1.08 -20.24 13.64
CA ASN A 322 0.22 -20.75 14.10
C ASN A 322 0.55 -22.16 13.58
N GLN A 323 -0.44 -22.90 13.07
CA GLN A 323 -0.23 -24.20 12.42
C GLN A 323 -0.03 -24.09 10.90
N LEU A 324 -0.20 -22.90 10.32
CA LEU A 324 0.06 -22.67 8.91
C LEU A 324 1.54 -22.86 8.59
N GLU A 325 1.84 -23.35 7.38
CA GLU A 325 3.20 -23.33 6.86
C GLU A 325 3.80 -21.91 6.92
N GLU A 326 5.08 -21.79 7.24
CA GLU A 326 5.78 -20.51 7.45
C GLU A 326 5.54 -19.51 6.31
N LYS A 327 5.52 -20.00 5.06
CA LYS A 327 5.24 -19.18 3.87
C LYS A 327 3.82 -18.60 3.89
N LEU A 328 2.82 -19.40 4.27
CA LEU A 328 1.43 -18.98 4.36
C LEU A 328 1.24 -17.99 5.52
N GLN A 329 1.85 -18.26 6.67
CA GLN A 329 1.86 -17.33 7.81
C GLN A 329 2.46 -15.98 7.41
N LYS A 330 3.62 -15.96 6.75
CA LYS A 330 4.23 -14.72 6.25
C LYS A 330 3.35 -13.95 5.26
N ILE A 331 2.58 -14.65 4.43
CA ILE A 331 1.63 -14.01 3.51
C ILE A 331 0.43 -13.44 4.26
N LEU A 332 -0.10 -14.20 5.22
CA LEU A 332 -1.23 -13.82 6.05
C LEU A 332 -0.95 -12.53 6.83
N PHE A 333 0.25 -12.38 7.40
CA PHE A 333 0.68 -11.22 8.18
C PHE A 333 1.36 -10.10 7.37
N MET A 334 1.46 -10.25 6.04
CA MET A 334 2.25 -9.36 5.19
C MET A 334 1.90 -7.88 5.35
N PHE A 335 0.62 -7.54 5.41
CA PHE A 335 0.17 -6.14 5.53
C PHE A 335 0.53 -5.51 6.87
N VAL A 336 0.37 -6.27 7.95
CA VAL A 336 0.74 -5.82 9.29
C VAL A 336 2.24 -5.50 9.33
N GLU A 337 3.04 -6.40 8.76
CA GLU A 337 4.49 -6.21 8.67
C GLU A 337 4.89 -5.01 7.80
N LEU A 338 4.23 -4.76 6.67
CA LEU A 338 4.48 -3.58 5.84
C LEU A 338 4.24 -2.27 6.61
N VAL A 339 3.12 -2.16 7.32
CA VAL A 339 2.78 -0.97 8.11
C VAL A 339 3.80 -0.76 9.24
N ARG A 340 4.27 -1.84 9.88
CA ARG A 340 5.31 -1.79 10.92
C ARG A 340 6.68 -1.36 10.38
N ILE A 341 7.06 -1.87 9.21
CA ILE A 341 8.29 -1.46 8.54
C ILE A 341 8.22 0.04 8.24
N GLU A 342 7.12 0.54 7.68
CA GLU A 342 6.95 1.98 7.44
C GLU A 342 7.00 2.78 8.72
N ASN A 343 6.31 2.36 9.78
CA ASN A 343 6.36 3.04 11.08
C ASN A 343 7.79 3.13 11.62
N SER A 344 8.57 2.05 11.51
CA SER A 344 9.97 2.02 11.96
C SER A 344 10.87 2.92 11.11
N ILE A 345 10.71 2.88 9.79
CA ILE A 345 11.46 3.73 8.86
C ILE A 345 11.14 5.21 9.10
N ILE A 346 9.87 5.56 9.31
CA ILE A 346 9.44 6.93 9.62
C ILE A 346 10.07 7.38 10.94
N GLN A 347 10.12 6.52 11.96
CA GLN A 347 10.77 6.85 13.23
C GLN A 347 12.23 7.22 13.01
N ILE A 348 12.97 6.40 12.25
CA ILE A 348 14.38 6.64 11.93
C ILE A 348 14.54 7.97 11.15
N VAL A 349 13.64 8.27 10.21
CA VAL A 349 13.65 9.53 9.44
C VAL A 349 13.39 10.75 10.32
N LEU A 350 12.50 10.65 11.32
CA LEU A 350 12.21 11.77 12.21
C LEU A 350 13.30 11.99 13.26
N GLU A 351 13.94 10.91 13.72
CA GLU A 351 15.05 10.97 14.69
C GLU A 351 16.36 11.45 14.05
N ASN A 352 16.60 11.12 12.77
CA ASN A 352 17.77 11.57 12.04
C ASN A 352 17.53 12.93 11.39
N LYS A 353 18.47 13.86 11.61
CA LYS A 353 18.50 15.09 10.82
C LYS A 353 18.84 14.74 9.36
N ILE A 354 18.07 15.30 8.44
CA ILE A 354 18.38 15.30 7.00
C ILE A 354 19.77 15.91 6.86
N SER A 355 20.71 15.15 6.27
CA SER A 355 22.07 15.63 6.03
C SER A 355 22.03 16.66 4.91
N GLU A 356 22.68 17.80 5.10
CA GLU A 356 22.82 18.82 4.06
C GLU A 356 23.84 18.40 2.98
N GLU A 357 24.69 17.40 3.27
CA GLU A 357 25.72 16.91 2.35
C GLU A 357 25.30 15.61 1.64
N PRO A 358 25.50 15.49 0.32
CA PRO A 358 25.15 14.29 -0.43
C PRO A 358 26.04 13.11 -0.03
N GLN A 359 25.46 12.12 0.65
CA GLN A 359 26.15 10.87 1.00
C GLN A 359 25.94 9.78 -0.06
N LYS A 360 26.85 8.80 -0.13
CA LYS A 360 26.63 7.59 -0.94
C LYS A 360 25.46 6.81 -0.34
N ASN A 361 24.53 6.36 -1.18
CA ASN A 361 23.35 5.62 -0.72
C ASN A 361 23.77 4.21 -0.24
N PRO A 362 23.72 3.91 1.08
CA PRO A 362 24.08 2.58 1.58
C PRO A 362 23.09 1.50 1.12
N LEU A 363 21.87 1.88 0.73
CA LEU A 363 20.80 0.98 0.30
C LEU A 363 20.71 0.79 -1.22
N GLU A 364 21.69 1.29 -1.99
CA GLU A 364 21.71 1.14 -3.45
C GLU A 364 21.62 -0.33 -3.88
N TYR A 365 22.25 -1.23 -3.13
CA TYR A 365 22.13 -2.67 -3.32
C TYR A 365 20.66 -3.16 -3.26
N TYR A 366 19.92 -2.74 -2.24
CA TYR A 366 18.53 -3.13 -2.04
C TYR A 366 17.61 -2.53 -3.12
N ALA A 367 17.83 -1.26 -3.49
CA ALA A 367 17.10 -0.60 -4.57
C ALA A 367 17.18 -1.41 -5.87
N ARG A 368 18.40 -1.78 -6.30
CA ARG A 368 18.64 -2.59 -7.50
C ARG A 368 17.98 -3.98 -7.42
N LEU A 369 17.99 -4.61 -6.25
CA LEU A 369 17.35 -5.92 -6.05
C LEU A 369 15.83 -5.84 -6.12
N ILE A 370 15.21 -4.84 -5.50
CA ILE A 370 13.76 -4.60 -5.53
C ILE A 370 13.33 -4.38 -6.97
N GLU A 371 14.03 -3.51 -7.71
CA GLU A 371 13.75 -3.25 -9.13
C GLU A 371 13.83 -4.55 -9.96
N LYS A 372 14.87 -5.37 -9.73
CA LYS A 372 15.03 -6.66 -10.41
C LYS A 372 13.88 -7.62 -10.11
N ILE A 373 13.37 -7.65 -8.88
CA ILE A 373 12.26 -8.51 -8.48
C ILE A 373 10.94 -8.03 -9.09
N LYS A 374 10.63 -6.73 -9.04
CA LYS A 374 9.42 -6.15 -9.64
C LYS A 374 9.35 -6.35 -11.16
N ASN A 375 10.51 -6.34 -11.83
CA ASN A 375 10.59 -6.55 -13.27
C ASN A 375 10.52 -8.03 -13.71
N LYS A 376 10.51 -8.99 -12.78
CA LYS A 376 10.24 -10.41 -13.11
C LYS A 376 8.76 -10.62 -13.39
N CYS A 377 8.33 -10.35 -14.64
CA CYS A 377 6.99 -10.73 -15.13
C CYS A 377 6.79 -12.24 -14.96
N ARG A 378 5.79 -12.66 -14.14
CA ARG A 378 5.45 -14.07 -13.97
C ARG A 378 4.74 -14.66 -15.17
N SER A 379 3.84 -13.87 -15.75
CA SER A 379 3.13 -14.24 -16.94
C SER A 379 4.02 -13.97 -18.15
N LYS A 380 4.82 -14.95 -18.56
CA LYS A 380 5.53 -14.85 -19.84
C LYS A 380 4.56 -14.68 -21.04
N GLU A 381 3.26 -14.90 -20.83
CA GLU A 381 2.25 -15.03 -21.89
C GLU A 381 0.89 -14.35 -21.61
N ASP A 382 0.70 -13.63 -20.49
CA ASP A 382 -0.59 -12.97 -20.22
C ASP A 382 -0.69 -11.64 -20.99
N GLU A 383 -1.61 -11.59 -21.95
CA GLU A 383 -1.88 -10.43 -22.80
C GLU A 383 -2.36 -9.21 -22.01
N PHE A 384 -2.88 -9.40 -20.79
CA PHE A 384 -3.34 -8.31 -19.93
C PHE A 384 -2.27 -7.79 -18.97
N CYS A 385 -1.07 -8.39 -18.95
CA CYS A 385 0.02 -7.92 -18.10
C CYS A 385 0.62 -6.61 -18.62
N ASN A 386 0.79 -5.64 -17.72
CA ASN A 386 1.29 -4.30 -17.99
C ASN A 386 2.67 -4.00 -17.38
N CYS A 387 3.42 -5.00 -16.91
CA CYS A 387 4.76 -4.74 -16.39
C CYS A 387 5.76 -4.35 -17.50
N LYS A 388 6.88 -3.69 -17.15
CA LYS A 388 7.90 -3.19 -18.08
C LYS A 388 8.40 -4.24 -19.07
N ARG A 389 8.68 -5.46 -18.62
CA ARG A 389 9.12 -6.58 -19.47
C ARG A 389 8.04 -6.98 -20.48
N CYS A 390 6.81 -7.17 -20.02
CA CYS A 390 5.70 -7.61 -20.85
C CYS A 390 5.26 -6.49 -21.83
N GLN A 391 5.40 -5.22 -21.45
CA GLN A 391 5.31 -4.07 -22.36
C GLN A 391 6.42 -4.05 -23.43
N CYS A 392 7.68 -4.30 -23.06
CA CYS A 392 8.78 -4.40 -24.04
C CYS A 392 8.54 -5.53 -25.05
N ILE A 393 8.05 -6.68 -24.59
CA ILE A 393 7.69 -7.80 -25.48
C ILE A 393 6.56 -7.40 -26.44
N LYS A 394 5.51 -6.73 -25.97
CA LYS A 394 4.43 -6.19 -26.82
C LYS A 394 4.99 -5.24 -27.88
N ARG A 395 5.77 -4.23 -27.49
CA ARG A 395 6.41 -3.29 -28.42
C ARG A 395 7.28 -4.01 -29.46
N ASN A 396 8.04 -5.02 -29.06
CA ASN A 396 8.88 -5.80 -29.98
C ASN A 396 8.04 -6.63 -30.96
N ARG A 397 6.96 -7.25 -30.49
CA ARG A 397 6.02 -8.00 -31.34
C ARG A 397 5.35 -7.09 -32.37
N ASP A 398 4.90 -5.90 -31.96
CA ASP A 398 4.27 -4.93 -32.85
C ASP A 398 5.27 -4.41 -33.89
N SER A 399 6.49 -4.08 -33.46
CA SER A 399 7.58 -3.68 -34.36
C SER A 399 7.90 -4.77 -35.39
N ALA A 400 7.94 -6.04 -34.97
CA ALA A 400 8.19 -7.16 -35.88
C ALA A 400 7.04 -7.37 -36.88
N ARG A 401 5.78 -7.26 -36.45
CA ARG A 401 4.60 -7.34 -37.33
C ARG A 401 4.62 -6.22 -38.37
N GLU A 402 4.95 -5.01 -37.96
CA GLU A 402 5.01 -3.86 -38.87
C GLU A 402 6.17 -3.98 -39.86
N ALA A 403 7.34 -4.45 -39.41
CA ALA A 403 8.46 -4.75 -40.30
C ALA A 403 8.10 -5.84 -41.34
N GLN A 404 7.39 -6.90 -40.93
CA GLN A 404 6.91 -7.93 -41.86
C GLN A 404 5.85 -7.40 -42.84
N LYS A 405 4.97 -6.50 -42.40
CA LYS A 405 3.99 -5.83 -43.27
C LYS A 405 4.71 -5.00 -44.34
N ARG A 406 5.66 -4.14 -43.94
CA ARG A 406 6.47 -3.33 -44.87
C ARG A 406 7.25 -4.21 -45.85
N LYS A 407 7.80 -5.34 -45.39
CA LYS A 407 8.49 -6.30 -46.26
C LYS A 407 7.54 -6.90 -47.31
N ARG A 408 6.31 -7.26 -46.93
CA ARG A 408 5.31 -7.78 -47.87
C ARG A 408 4.91 -6.72 -48.90
N GLU A 409 4.62 -5.50 -48.45
CA GLU A 409 4.30 -4.38 -49.34
C GLU A 409 5.43 -4.06 -50.32
N ALA A 410 6.69 -4.18 -49.88
CA ALA A 410 7.86 -4.00 -50.76
C ALA A 410 7.96 -5.14 -51.80
N LEU A 411 7.73 -6.40 -51.40
CA LEU A 411 7.75 -7.55 -52.31
C LEU A 411 6.62 -7.49 -53.34
N GLU A 412 5.43 -7.02 -52.96
CA GLU A 412 4.32 -6.77 -53.87
C GLU A 412 4.65 -5.73 -54.95
N LYS A 413 5.49 -4.73 -54.62
CA LYS A 413 5.96 -3.73 -55.58
C LYS A 413 7.07 -4.25 -56.50
N ILE A 414 7.98 -5.08 -55.98
CA ILE A 414 9.13 -5.59 -56.74
C ILE A 414 8.72 -6.71 -57.72
N GLY A 415 7.75 -7.56 -57.35
CA GLY A 415 7.32 -8.69 -58.18
C GLY A 415 6.92 -8.31 -59.62
N PRO A 416 6.05 -7.31 -59.84
CA PRO A 416 5.69 -6.86 -61.18
C PRO A 416 6.88 -6.30 -61.97
N LEU A 417 7.75 -5.53 -61.33
CA LEU A 417 8.94 -4.95 -61.97
C LEU A 417 9.94 -6.03 -62.43
N GLN A 418 10.08 -7.11 -61.67
CA GLN A 418 10.95 -8.23 -62.01
C GLN A 418 10.39 -9.02 -63.21
N GLN A 419 9.05 -9.18 -63.28
CA GLN A 419 8.39 -9.79 -64.44
C GLN A 419 8.50 -8.91 -65.70
N GLU A 420 8.39 -7.59 -65.57
CA GLU A 420 8.60 -6.67 -66.70
C GLU A 420 10.04 -6.68 -67.19
N TYR A 421 11.01 -6.68 -66.27
CA TYR A 421 12.42 -6.80 -66.62
C TYR A 421 12.72 -8.09 -67.38
N GLU A 422 12.19 -9.24 -66.96
CA GLU A 422 12.35 -10.51 -67.67
C GLU A 422 11.73 -10.49 -69.07
N LYS A 423 10.56 -9.87 -69.24
CA LYS A 423 9.92 -9.68 -70.56
C LYS A 423 10.79 -8.84 -71.49
N ILE A 424 11.31 -7.72 -70.98
CA ILE A 424 12.19 -6.82 -71.74
C ILE A 424 13.48 -7.56 -72.12
N ASN A 425 14.11 -8.26 -71.17
CA ASN A 425 15.35 -8.98 -71.42
C ASN A 425 15.19 -10.09 -72.48
N LYS A 426 14.07 -10.84 -72.45
CA LYS A 426 13.74 -11.81 -73.50
C LYS A 426 13.58 -11.15 -74.87
N LYS A 427 12.96 -9.96 -74.92
CA LYS A 427 12.78 -9.20 -76.16
C LYS A 427 14.11 -8.68 -76.72
N VAL A 428 14.99 -8.20 -75.84
CA VAL A 428 16.35 -7.77 -76.24
C VAL A 428 17.12 -8.94 -76.85
N LYS A 429 17.16 -10.11 -76.19
CA LYS A 429 17.85 -11.29 -76.72
C LYS A 429 17.31 -11.75 -78.08
N LEU A 430 15.99 -11.67 -78.28
CA LEU A 430 15.38 -11.99 -79.56
C LEU A 430 15.82 -11.00 -80.66
N LEU A 431 15.81 -9.70 -80.35
CA LEU A 431 16.26 -8.66 -81.27
C LEU A 431 17.75 -8.76 -81.60
N GLU A 432 18.60 -9.09 -80.62
CA GLU A 432 20.03 -9.34 -80.85
C GLU A 432 20.25 -10.53 -81.78
N PHE A 433 19.48 -11.60 -81.59
CA PHE A 433 19.51 -12.78 -82.45
C PHE A 433 19.05 -12.48 -83.88
N ASP A 434 17.93 -11.76 -84.04
CA ASP A 434 17.41 -11.35 -85.35
C ASP A 434 18.38 -10.39 -86.06
N ASN A 435 18.99 -9.47 -85.33
CA ASN A 435 19.99 -8.56 -85.86
C ASN A 435 21.26 -9.32 -86.30
N SER A 436 21.69 -10.33 -85.53
CA SER A 436 22.78 -11.21 -85.93
C SER A 436 22.48 -11.95 -87.24
N LYS A 437 21.26 -12.47 -87.38
CA LYS A 437 20.80 -13.09 -88.64
C LYS A 437 20.78 -12.12 -89.81
N LEU A 438 20.24 -10.91 -89.61
CA LEU A 438 20.19 -9.88 -90.65
C LEU A 438 21.60 -9.46 -91.07
N LYS A 439 22.52 -9.30 -90.12
CA LYS A 439 23.94 -9.04 -90.43
C LYS A 439 24.54 -10.18 -91.24
N ALA A 440 24.31 -11.43 -90.86
CA ALA A 440 24.81 -12.59 -91.61
C ALA A 440 24.25 -12.62 -93.04
N ALA A 441 22.94 -12.42 -93.20
CA ALA A 441 22.29 -12.34 -94.51
C ALA A 441 22.79 -11.17 -95.35
N LEU A 442 23.04 -10.00 -94.73
CA LEU A 442 23.63 -8.85 -95.40
C LEU A 442 25.05 -9.17 -95.89
N PHE A 443 25.90 -9.75 -95.05
CA PHE A 443 27.25 -10.17 -95.45
C PHE A 443 27.23 -11.21 -96.57
N GLU A 444 26.27 -12.13 -96.55
CA GLU A 444 26.08 -13.12 -97.60
C GLU A 444 25.63 -12.49 -98.92
N ALA A 445 24.68 -11.54 -98.87
CA ALA A 445 24.25 -10.78 -100.04
C ALA A 445 25.37 -9.92 -100.64
N LEU A 446 26.22 -9.33 -99.79
CA LEU A 446 27.39 -8.55 -100.22
C LEU A 446 28.50 -9.41 -100.86
N ARG A 447 28.53 -10.72 -100.60
CA ARG A 447 29.40 -11.70 -101.29
C ARG A 447 28.88 -12.12 -102.67
N ASN A 448 27.78 -11.54 -103.14
CA ASN A 448 27.34 -11.75 -104.51
C ASN A 448 28.41 -11.16 -105.47
N PRO A 449 28.95 -11.93 -106.41
CA PRO A 449 30.08 -11.51 -107.24
C PRO A 449 29.78 -10.27 -108.11
N VAL A 450 28.51 -9.99 -108.40
CA VAL A 450 28.10 -8.76 -109.10
C VAL A 450 28.23 -7.54 -108.18
N ILE A 451 27.79 -7.66 -106.93
CA ILE A 451 27.82 -6.58 -105.93
C ILE A 451 29.26 -6.37 -105.43
N GLU A 452 30.00 -7.45 -105.18
CA GLU A 452 31.39 -7.40 -104.73
C GLU A 452 32.28 -6.71 -105.79
N ASN A 453 32.02 -6.95 -107.08
CA ASN A 453 32.69 -6.21 -108.15
C ASN A 453 32.31 -4.73 -108.12
N ILE A 454 31.02 -4.36 -108.05
CA ILE A 454 30.60 -2.95 -107.99
C ILE A 454 31.26 -2.22 -106.80
N ILE A 455 31.33 -2.85 -105.63
CA ILE A 455 31.97 -2.29 -104.43
C ILE A 455 33.48 -2.10 -104.66
N LYS A 456 34.16 -3.10 -105.26
CA LYS A 456 35.58 -3.00 -105.59
C LYS A 456 35.87 -1.91 -106.62
N THR A 457 35.03 -1.73 -107.65
CA THR A 457 35.27 -0.70 -108.69
C THR A 457 34.89 0.71 -108.25
N GLN A 458 33.85 0.88 -107.43
CA GLN A 458 33.36 2.23 -107.07
C GLN A 458 33.92 2.78 -105.76
N TYR A 459 34.35 1.93 -104.82
CA TYR A 459 34.71 2.36 -103.46
C TYR A 459 36.14 2.01 -103.02
N GLN A 460 37.00 1.56 -103.94
CA GLN A 460 38.39 1.19 -103.64
C GLN A 460 39.20 2.31 -102.97
N SER A 461 38.98 3.56 -103.37
CA SER A 461 39.63 4.74 -102.77
C SER A 461 39.10 5.07 -101.37
N ALA A 462 37.80 4.83 -101.12
CA ALA A 462 37.17 5.08 -99.83
C ALA A 462 37.59 4.04 -98.76
N PHE A 463 37.69 2.75 -99.12
CA PHE A 463 38.16 1.70 -98.21
C PHE A 463 39.63 1.87 -97.81
N SER A 464 40.46 2.38 -98.72
CA SER A 464 41.87 2.67 -98.44
C SER A 464 42.01 3.78 -97.38
N ASN A 465 41.15 4.80 -97.44
CA ASN A 465 41.15 5.91 -96.46
C ASN A 465 40.63 5.50 -95.07
N ILE A 466 39.59 4.66 -95.00
CA ILE A 466 39.05 4.15 -93.73
C ILE A 466 40.06 3.22 -93.03
N THR A 467 40.77 2.39 -93.79
CA THR A 467 41.79 1.48 -93.24
C THR A 467 42.97 2.27 -92.65
N ASN A 468 43.37 3.38 -93.29
CA ASN A 468 44.40 4.27 -92.76
C ASN A 468 43.94 5.03 -91.51
N MET A 469 42.68 5.47 -91.45
CA MET A 469 42.12 6.10 -90.24
C MET A 469 42.04 5.14 -89.05
N MET A 470 41.59 3.90 -89.26
CA MET A 470 41.54 2.90 -88.19
C MET A 470 42.94 2.52 -87.67
N GLN A 471 43.96 2.51 -88.52
CA GLN A 471 45.35 2.29 -88.09
C GLN A 471 45.91 3.48 -87.31
N GLN A 472 45.49 4.71 -87.60
CA GLN A 472 45.86 5.90 -86.83
C GLN A 472 45.18 5.94 -85.45
N GLU A 473 43.87 5.68 -85.37
CA GLU A 473 43.16 5.60 -84.08
C GLU A 473 43.74 4.48 -83.20
N SER A 474 44.11 3.34 -83.79
CA SER A 474 44.76 2.26 -83.04
C SER A 474 46.12 2.68 -82.48
N GLN A 475 46.91 3.48 -83.21
CA GLN A 475 48.22 3.97 -82.75
C GLN A 475 48.13 5.10 -81.71
N GLU A 476 47.06 5.88 -81.70
CA GLU A 476 46.81 6.91 -80.68
C GLU A 476 46.40 6.29 -79.34
N VAL A 477 45.58 5.24 -79.35
CA VAL A 477 45.17 4.52 -78.13
C VAL A 477 46.38 3.86 -77.42
N TYR A 478 47.35 3.31 -78.17
CA TYR A 478 48.58 2.76 -77.57
C TYR A 478 49.51 3.85 -77.00
N LYS A 479 49.46 5.10 -77.47
CA LYS A 479 50.28 6.19 -76.94
C LYS A 479 49.68 6.83 -75.68
N GLU A 480 48.37 6.84 -75.53
CA GLU A 480 47.70 7.33 -74.31
C GLU A 480 47.82 6.34 -73.13
N GLU A 481 47.91 5.03 -73.39
CA GLU A 481 48.14 4.02 -72.34
C GLU A 481 49.57 4.05 -71.78
N ASP A 482 50.59 4.38 -72.59
CA ASP A 482 51.99 4.49 -72.11
C ASP A 482 52.28 5.79 -71.32
N GLN A 483 51.52 6.87 -71.56
CA GLN A 483 51.67 8.13 -70.81
C GLN A 483 50.92 8.15 -69.47
N SER A 484 49.96 7.24 -69.26
CA SER A 484 49.16 7.16 -68.03
C SER A 484 49.75 6.20 -66.98
N GLN A 485 50.91 5.59 -67.25
CA GLN A 485 51.68 4.76 -66.31
C GLN A 485 53.07 5.32 -65.94
N SER A 486 53.35 6.59 -66.22
CA SER A 486 54.60 7.29 -65.83
C SER A 486 54.41 8.23 -64.64
#